data_AF-A0A840WMH1-F1
#
_entry.id   AF-A0A840WMH1-F1
#
_cell.length_a   1.000
_cell.length_b   1.000
_cell.length_c   1.000
_cell.angle_alpha   90.00
_cell.angle_beta   90.00
_cell.angle_gamma   90.00
#
_symmetry.space_group_name_H-M   'P 1'
#
loop_
_entity.id
_entity.type
_entity.pdbx_description
1 polymer ?
#
loop_
_entity_poly.entity_id
_entity_poly.type
_entity_poly.pdbx_seq_one_letter_code
_entity_poly.pdbx_strand_id
1 'polypeptide(L)'
;MFHPGELAVQDAAGVRHIAAGHTKLLWSSIPARVVPFVTAQSYCVLGGVSADGDAWAEFLVGTTGFATVTEDGASMTLSLSPGGLLHRQIDLSVGRQIGVLFVDLSTRKRLRVNGHIAALSGRGLTLTVDQSFPNCPKYIQSRRLTTTDGLTDPQIVEKGTVLPDYASNWIAAADTFFVASTAPNGAADVSHRGGKPGFVRTQGQTLHIPDYHGNSMFSTLGNFRLNPRAGLTFVDFETSRFLQLSGDVELNLDSKGAMPAADDTGRSWTFHVRQYVMSPLAPGISAEFINASPFNPAIVAVSTE
;
A
#
# COMPACT_ATOMS: atom_id res chain seq x y z
N MET A 1 -7.40 -4.08 -19.55
CA MET A 1 -6.31 -3.63 -20.44
C MET A 1 -5.34 -2.84 -19.58
N PHE A 2 -4.03 -3.02 -19.72
CA PHE A 2 -3.05 -2.22 -18.97
C PHE A 2 -3.13 -0.76 -19.39
N HIS A 3 -2.93 0.15 -18.44
CA HIS A 3 -2.95 1.58 -18.74
C HIS A 3 -1.58 2.04 -19.33
N PRO A 4 -1.51 3.22 -19.98
CA PRO A 4 -0.31 3.64 -20.72
C PRO A 4 0.99 3.67 -19.90
N GLY A 5 0.89 3.98 -18.60
CA GLY A 5 2.03 4.03 -17.69
C GLY A 5 2.60 2.65 -17.40
N GLU A 6 1.74 1.67 -17.14
CA GLU A 6 2.15 0.26 -17.00
C GLU A 6 2.86 -0.22 -18.26
N LEU A 7 2.29 0.04 -19.44
CA LEU A 7 2.89 -0.36 -20.72
C LEU A 7 4.28 0.27 -20.91
N ALA A 8 4.44 1.56 -20.59
CA ALA A 8 5.74 2.24 -20.71
C ALA A 8 6.81 1.61 -19.81
N VAL A 9 6.45 1.25 -18.57
CA VAL A 9 7.39 0.59 -17.64
C VAL A 9 7.67 -0.86 -18.07
N GLN A 10 6.66 -1.57 -18.58
CA GLN A 10 6.81 -2.94 -19.12
C GLN A 10 7.75 -2.98 -20.32
N ASP A 11 7.63 -2.01 -21.23
CA ASP A 11 8.48 -1.88 -22.41
C ASP A 11 9.93 -1.56 -22.00
N ALA A 12 10.12 -0.59 -21.10
CA ALA A 12 11.44 -0.24 -20.57
C ALA A 12 12.11 -1.42 -19.85
N ALA A 13 11.33 -2.26 -19.15
CA ALA A 13 11.84 -3.46 -18.47
C ALA A 13 11.95 -4.69 -19.39
N GLY A 14 11.49 -4.63 -20.65
CA GLY A 14 11.53 -5.75 -21.60
C GLY A 14 10.58 -6.92 -21.26
N VAL A 15 9.54 -6.69 -20.45
CA VAL A 15 8.67 -7.76 -19.90
C VAL A 15 7.21 -7.68 -20.36
N ARG A 16 6.90 -6.91 -21.42
CA ARG A 16 5.52 -6.77 -21.95
C ARG A 16 4.84 -8.12 -22.22
N HIS A 17 5.57 -9.08 -22.78
CA HIS A 17 5.06 -10.42 -23.07
C HIS A 17 4.70 -11.21 -21.79
N ILE A 18 5.46 -11.03 -20.71
CA ILE A 18 5.19 -11.64 -19.39
C ILE A 18 3.93 -11.03 -18.79
N ALA A 19 3.83 -9.69 -18.81
CA ALA A 19 2.69 -8.97 -18.25
C ALA A 19 1.37 -9.37 -18.93
N ALA A 20 1.37 -9.54 -20.26
CA ALA A 20 0.20 -9.98 -21.02
C ALA A 20 -0.40 -11.30 -20.48
N GLY A 21 0.44 -12.24 -20.05
CA GLY A 21 -0.01 -13.51 -19.48
C GLY A 21 -0.75 -13.38 -18.14
N HIS A 22 -0.53 -12.30 -17.39
CA HIS A 22 -1.13 -12.07 -16.07
C HIS A 22 -2.48 -11.36 -16.12
N THR A 23 -2.90 -10.86 -17.29
CA THR A 23 -4.22 -10.21 -17.47
C THR A 23 -5.40 -11.12 -17.10
N LYS A 24 -5.23 -12.45 -17.21
CA LYS A 24 -6.25 -13.46 -16.81
C LYS A 24 -6.56 -13.47 -15.30
N LEU A 25 -5.70 -12.85 -14.48
CA LEU A 25 -5.88 -12.72 -13.03
C LEU A 25 -6.60 -11.42 -12.64
N LEU A 26 -6.92 -10.56 -13.61
CA LEU A 26 -7.71 -9.35 -13.39
C LEU A 26 -9.18 -9.68 -13.55
N TRP A 27 -9.92 -9.64 -12.45
CA TRP A 27 -11.36 -9.93 -12.41
C TRP A 27 -12.13 -8.62 -12.25
N SER A 28 -13.30 -8.51 -12.89
CA SER A 28 -14.21 -7.35 -12.74
C SER A 28 -15.12 -7.44 -11.50
N SER A 29 -14.93 -8.47 -10.69
CA SER A 29 -15.63 -8.72 -9.43
C SER A 29 -14.71 -9.51 -8.50
N ILE A 30 -15.07 -9.67 -7.23
CA ILE A 30 -14.38 -10.57 -6.31
C ILE A 30 -14.92 -11.99 -6.51
N PRO A 31 -14.12 -12.97 -6.99
CA PRO A 31 -14.62 -14.31 -7.22
C PRO A 31 -15.09 -14.97 -5.92
N ALA A 32 -16.18 -15.74 -5.96
CA ALA A 32 -16.76 -16.41 -4.80
C ALA A 32 -15.72 -17.21 -3.97
N ARG A 33 -14.75 -17.87 -4.63
CA ARG A 33 -13.65 -18.61 -3.95
C ARG A 33 -12.70 -17.72 -3.12
N VAL A 34 -12.68 -16.42 -3.36
CA VAL A 34 -11.82 -15.43 -2.70
C VAL A 34 -12.55 -14.73 -1.55
N VAL A 35 -13.90 -14.71 -1.57
CA VAL A 35 -14.71 -14.06 -0.53
C VAL A 35 -14.33 -14.51 0.89
N PRO A 36 -14.10 -15.82 1.19
CA PRO A 36 -13.66 -16.24 2.51
C PRO A 36 -12.33 -15.62 2.97
N PHE A 37 -11.43 -15.29 2.05
CA PHE A 37 -10.19 -14.59 2.40
C PHE A 37 -10.49 -13.15 2.82
N VAL A 38 -11.36 -12.44 2.08
CA VAL A 38 -11.75 -11.05 2.37
C VAL A 38 -12.49 -10.97 3.72
N THR A 39 -13.47 -11.83 3.95
CA THR A 39 -14.29 -11.82 5.17
C THR A 39 -13.52 -12.26 6.42
N ALA A 40 -12.44 -13.01 6.27
CA ALA A 40 -11.57 -13.39 7.39
C ALA A 40 -10.65 -12.26 7.88
N GLN A 41 -10.57 -11.13 7.17
CA GLN A 41 -9.67 -10.04 7.55
C GLN A 41 -10.24 -9.22 8.71
N SER A 42 -9.35 -8.68 9.53
CA SER A 42 -9.63 -7.68 10.57
C SER A 42 -8.92 -6.35 10.30
N TYR A 43 -8.37 -6.16 9.11
CA TYR A 43 -7.84 -4.87 8.65
C TYR A 43 -7.69 -4.88 7.13
N CYS A 44 -7.50 -3.70 6.56
CA CYS A 44 -7.06 -3.52 5.18
C CYS A 44 -6.26 -2.22 5.06
N VAL A 45 -5.70 -1.97 3.89
CA VAL A 45 -5.09 -0.68 3.58
C VAL A 45 -5.85 -0.04 2.44
N LEU A 46 -6.23 1.21 2.62
CA LEU A 46 -6.87 2.03 1.59
C LEU A 46 -5.82 2.88 0.88
N GLY A 47 -5.99 3.12 -0.41
CA GLY A 47 -5.22 4.11 -1.16
C GLY A 47 -6.16 5.01 -1.93
N GLY A 48 -5.97 6.32 -1.81
CA GLY A 48 -6.84 7.31 -2.43
C GLY A 48 -6.17 8.67 -2.53
N VAL A 49 -6.94 9.66 -2.97
CA VAL A 49 -6.53 11.07 -3.01
C VAL A 49 -7.34 11.87 -2.00
N SER A 50 -6.71 12.88 -1.39
CA SER A 50 -7.41 13.91 -0.64
C SER A 50 -8.22 14.84 -1.57
N ALA A 51 -9.03 15.70 -0.98
CA ALA A 51 -9.73 16.77 -1.72
C ALA A 51 -8.74 17.69 -2.47
N ASP A 52 -7.54 17.88 -1.94
CA ASP A 52 -6.47 18.70 -2.52
C ASP A 52 -5.63 17.94 -3.57
N GLY A 53 -5.98 16.66 -3.84
CA GLY A 53 -5.33 15.82 -4.84
C GLY A 53 -4.00 15.20 -4.38
N ASP A 54 -3.71 15.23 -3.09
CA ASP A 54 -2.54 14.55 -2.52
C ASP A 54 -2.86 13.07 -2.29
N ALA A 55 -1.92 12.18 -2.62
CA ALA A 55 -2.13 10.75 -2.47
C ALA A 55 -1.85 10.31 -1.03
N TRP A 56 -2.68 9.41 -0.50
CA TRP A 56 -2.57 8.87 0.86
C TRP A 56 -2.83 7.37 0.88
N ALA A 57 -2.07 6.65 1.71
CA ALA A 57 -2.35 5.27 2.07
C ALA A 57 -2.87 5.24 3.51
N GLU A 58 -3.96 4.55 3.81
CA GLU A 58 -4.52 4.51 5.16
C GLU A 58 -4.64 3.09 5.68
N PHE A 59 -4.10 2.85 6.87
CA PHE A 59 -4.29 1.58 7.56
C PHE A 59 -5.64 1.59 8.27
N LEU A 60 -6.54 0.71 7.86
CA LEU A 60 -7.90 0.62 8.38
C LEU A 60 -8.07 -0.67 9.15
N VAL A 61 -8.45 -0.54 10.42
CA VAL A 61 -8.61 -1.65 11.35
C VAL A 61 -10.10 -1.96 11.50
N GLY A 62 -10.39 -3.25 11.39
CA GLY A 62 -11.67 -3.93 11.44
C GLY A 62 -11.84 -4.79 12.71
N THR A 63 -13.05 -5.26 12.98
CA THR A 63 -13.23 -6.57 13.62
C THR A 63 -13.16 -7.66 12.55
N THR A 64 -12.90 -8.91 12.92
CA THR A 64 -12.98 -10.01 11.95
C THR A 64 -14.38 -10.04 11.33
N GLY A 65 -14.45 -10.08 9.99
CA GLY A 65 -15.72 -9.99 9.27
C GLY A 65 -16.17 -8.56 8.96
N PHE A 66 -15.37 -7.53 9.26
CA PHE A 66 -15.73 -6.15 8.91
C PHE A 66 -15.90 -5.94 7.41
N ALA A 67 -15.16 -6.69 6.58
CA ALA A 67 -15.28 -6.68 5.14
C ALA A 67 -16.28 -7.75 4.69
N THR A 68 -17.36 -7.35 4.03
CA THR A 68 -18.34 -8.24 3.41
C THR A 68 -18.38 -8.02 1.90
N VAL A 69 -18.81 -9.03 1.15
CA VAL A 69 -18.87 -9.02 -0.31
C VAL A 69 -20.22 -9.57 -0.74
N THR A 70 -20.84 -8.97 -1.76
CA THR A 70 -22.09 -9.47 -2.35
C THR A 70 -21.88 -10.83 -3.02
N GLU A 71 -22.96 -11.58 -3.22
CA GLU A 71 -22.90 -12.93 -3.81
C GLU A 71 -22.26 -12.95 -5.22
N ASP A 72 -22.54 -11.92 -6.02
CA ASP A 72 -21.98 -11.72 -7.35
C ASP A 72 -20.55 -11.15 -7.36
N GLY A 73 -20.02 -10.76 -6.19
CA GLY A 73 -18.70 -10.16 -6.03
C GLY A 73 -18.58 -8.72 -6.55
N ALA A 74 -19.67 -8.11 -7.02
CA ALA A 74 -19.66 -6.80 -7.67
C ALA A 74 -19.60 -5.65 -6.66
N SER A 75 -19.93 -5.89 -5.40
CA SER A 75 -19.85 -4.89 -4.34
C SER A 75 -19.24 -5.46 -3.06
N MET A 76 -18.58 -4.61 -2.30
CA MET A 76 -18.06 -4.93 -0.98
C MET A 76 -18.36 -3.80 0.00
N THR A 77 -18.50 -4.13 1.28
CA THR A 77 -18.70 -3.15 2.35
C THR A 77 -17.66 -3.36 3.44
N LEU A 78 -17.02 -2.28 3.86
CA LEU A 78 -16.17 -2.21 5.05
C LEU A 78 -17.00 -1.62 6.18
N SER A 79 -17.27 -2.42 7.20
CA SER A 79 -17.98 -2.00 8.42
C SER A 79 -17.02 -1.27 9.35
N LEU A 80 -17.45 -0.11 9.84
CA LEU A 80 -16.62 0.85 10.57
C LEU A 80 -17.32 1.26 11.86
N SER A 81 -16.55 1.61 12.90
CA SER A 81 -17.14 2.15 14.12
C SER A 81 -17.76 3.51 13.82
N PRO A 82 -18.72 3.96 14.64
CA PRO A 82 -19.10 5.37 14.66
C PRO A 82 -17.86 6.26 14.72
N GLY A 83 -17.72 7.15 13.76
CA GLY A 83 -16.56 8.06 13.67
C GLY A 83 -15.30 7.46 13.06
N GLY A 84 -15.25 6.17 12.71
CA GLY A 84 -14.08 5.50 12.11
C GLY A 84 -13.65 6.04 10.74
N LEU A 85 -14.42 6.98 10.19
CA LEU A 85 -14.21 7.71 8.94
C LEU A 85 -13.87 9.18 9.14
N LEU A 86 -13.84 9.65 10.38
CA LEU A 86 -13.40 11.00 10.69
C LEU A 86 -11.87 11.06 10.52
N HIS A 87 -11.36 12.27 10.29
CA HIS A 87 -9.93 12.57 10.22
C HIS A 87 -9.11 11.76 9.20
N ARG A 88 -9.79 11.13 8.22
CA ARG A 88 -9.14 10.49 7.07
C ARG A 88 -8.56 11.55 6.14
N GLN A 89 -7.42 11.22 5.55
CA GLN A 89 -6.73 12.04 4.58
C GLN A 89 -7.31 11.84 3.17
N ILE A 90 -7.84 10.65 2.88
CA ILE A 90 -8.50 10.36 1.60
C ILE A 90 -9.92 10.93 1.55
N ASP A 91 -10.31 11.46 0.38
CA ASP A 91 -11.67 11.89 0.10
C ASP A 91 -12.56 10.66 -0.13
N LEU A 92 -13.49 10.45 0.80
CA LEU A 92 -14.43 9.34 0.78
C LEU A 92 -15.80 9.68 0.17
N SER A 93 -15.89 10.79 -0.56
CA SER A 93 -17.11 11.17 -1.26
C SER A 93 -17.55 10.08 -2.25
N VAL A 94 -18.87 9.90 -2.38
CA VAL A 94 -19.46 8.95 -3.35
C VAL A 94 -18.96 9.27 -4.76
N GLY A 95 -18.60 8.22 -5.51
CA GLY A 95 -18.03 8.29 -6.84
C GLY A 95 -16.50 8.37 -6.90
N ARG A 96 -15.81 8.63 -5.77
CA ARG A 96 -14.34 8.61 -5.74
C ARG A 96 -13.81 7.20 -5.97
N GLN A 97 -12.71 7.11 -6.71
CA GLN A 97 -11.99 5.85 -6.92
C GLN A 97 -11.01 5.61 -5.77
N ILE A 98 -10.96 4.36 -5.30
CA ILE A 98 -10.12 3.94 -4.18
C ILE A 98 -9.53 2.56 -4.46
N GLY A 99 -8.29 2.36 -4.03
CA GLY A 99 -7.66 1.05 -3.96
C GLY A 99 -7.79 0.48 -2.56
N VAL A 100 -8.06 -0.82 -2.45
CA VAL A 100 -8.08 -1.58 -1.21
C VAL A 100 -7.10 -2.73 -1.30
N LEU A 101 -6.24 -2.88 -0.31
CA LEU A 101 -5.36 -4.03 -0.16
C LEU A 101 -5.78 -4.82 1.08
N PHE A 102 -6.27 -6.02 0.85
CA PHE A 102 -6.33 -7.06 1.86
C PHE A 102 -5.02 -7.82 1.86
N VAL A 103 -4.40 -7.99 3.02
CA VAL A 103 -3.16 -8.75 3.17
C VAL A 103 -3.23 -9.54 4.46
N ASP A 104 -2.92 -10.82 4.38
CA ASP A 104 -2.64 -11.64 5.55
C ASP A 104 -1.13 -11.79 5.64
N LEU A 105 -0.51 -11.10 6.60
CA LEU A 105 0.94 -11.15 6.80
C LEU A 105 1.40 -12.56 7.20
N SER A 106 0.58 -13.34 7.88
CA SER A 106 0.96 -14.68 8.36
C SER A 106 1.10 -15.66 7.18
N THR A 107 0.11 -15.68 6.28
CA THR A 107 0.10 -16.55 5.10
C THR A 107 0.73 -15.91 3.86
N ARG A 108 1.07 -14.62 3.93
CA ARG A 108 1.59 -13.79 2.81
C ARG A 108 0.63 -13.68 1.63
N LYS A 109 -0.65 -13.99 1.83
CA LYS A 109 -1.68 -13.82 0.81
C LYS A 109 -2.12 -12.37 0.77
N ARG A 110 -2.40 -11.87 -0.43
CA ARG A 110 -2.94 -10.53 -0.61
C ARG A 110 -3.84 -10.44 -1.83
N LEU A 111 -4.88 -9.63 -1.70
CA LEU A 111 -5.83 -9.29 -2.74
C LEU A 111 -5.90 -7.78 -2.86
N ARG A 112 -5.71 -7.26 -4.07
CA ARG A 112 -6.07 -5.88 -4.37
C ARG A 112 -7.51 -5.85 -4.89
N VAL A 113 -8.28 -4.88 -4.44
CA VAL A 113 -9.60 -4.54 -4.94
C VAL A 113 -9.62 -3.04 -5.23
N ASN A 114 -9.79 -2.66 -6.48
CA ASN A 114 -9.98 -1.27 -6.88
C ASN A 114 -11.45 -1.08 -7.24
N GLY A 115 -11.98 0.09 -6.90
CA GLY A 115 -13.39 0.36 -7.09
C GLY A 115 -13.75 1.81 -6.88
N HIS A 116 -15.04 2.09 -6.95
CA HIS A 116 -15.59 3.41 -6.65
C HIS A 116 -16.50 3.35 -5.41
N ILE A 117 -16.49 4.43 -4.64
CA ILE A 117 -17.33 4.57 -3.46
C ILE A 117 -18.78 4.68 -3.90
N ALA A 118 -19.60 3.68 -3.57
CA ALA A 118 -21.02 3.64 -3.91
C ALA A 118 -21.87 4.29 -2.81
N ALA A 119 -21.49 4.09 -1.55
CA ALA A 119 -22.18 4.69 -0.41
C ALA A 119 -21.22 4.91 0.76
N LEU A 120 -21.45 6.01 1.47
CA LEU A 120 -20.80 6.30 2.73
C LEU A 120 -21.89 6.49 3.79
N SER A 121 -21.77 5.74 4.89
CA SER A 121 -22.60 5.93 6.07
C SER A 121 -21.70 6.10 7.29
N GLY A 122 -22.25 6.57 8.42
CA GLY A 122 -21.48 6.72 9.66
C GLY A 122 -20.87 5.43 10.23
N ARG A 123 -21.19 4.26 9.66
CA ARG A 123 -20.71 2.93 10.10
C ARG A 123 -20.24 2.04 8.95
N GLY A 124 -20.13 2.55 7.73
CA GLY A 124 -19.81 1.69 6.61
C GLY A 124 -19.41 2.44 5.35
N LEU A 125 -18.40 1.89 4.67
CA LEU A 125 -17.93 2.30 3.36
C LEU A 125 -18.27 1.18 2.36
N THR A 126 -19.16 1.45 1.42
CA THR A 126 -19.54 0.51 0.36
C THR A 126 -18.86 0.89 -0.94
N LEU A 127 -18.25 -0.09 -1.58
CA LEU A 127 -17.56 0.04 -2.85
C LEU A 127 -18.25 -0.81 -3.91
N THR A 128 -18.37 -0.30 -5.12
CA THR A 128 -18.53 -1.14 -6.31
C THR A 128 -17.15 -1.57 -6.76
N VAL A 129 -16.98 -2.84 -7.09
CA VAL A 129 -15.71 -3.41 -7.52
C VAL A 129 -15.53 -3.15 -9.01
N ASP A 130 -14.49 -2.40 -9.38
CA ASP A 130 -14.09 -2.23 -10.77
C ASP A 130 -13.13 -3.37 -11.18
N GLN A 131 -12.20 -3.71 -10.28
CA GLN A 131 -11.21 -4.75 -10.52
C GLN A 131 -10.74 -5.40 -9.21
N SER A 132 -10.55 -6.72 -9.21
CA SER A 132 -9.84 -7.44 -8.15
C SER A 132 -8.81 -8.41 -8.70
N PHE A 133 -7.70 -8.59 -7.99
CA PHE A 133 -6.63 -9.50 -8.40
C PHE A 133 -5.66 -9.85 -7.26
N PRO A 134 -5.13 -11.08 -7.25
CA PRO A 134 -4.13 -11.49 -6.27
C PRO A 134 -2.76 -10.92 -6.62
N ASN A 135 -1.98 -10.56 -5.60
CA ASN A 135 -0.59 -10.16 -5.79
C ASN A 135 0.38 -11.21 -5.22
N CYS A 136 1.58 -11.29 -5.81
CA CYS A 136 2.64 -12.23 -5.44
C CYS A 136 3.01 -12.13 -3.94
N PRO A 137 3.31 -13.24 -3.22
CA PRO A 137 3.62 -13.21 -1.78
C PRO A 137 5.04 -12.69 -1.44
N LYS A 138 5.87 -12.41 -2.46
CA LYS A 138 7.27 -11.98 -2.27
C LYS A 138 7.38 -10.74 -1.37
N TYR A 139 8.45 -10.73 -0.57
CA TYR A 139 8.88 -9.63 0.30
C TYR A 139 7.94 -9.30 1.46
N ILE A 140 6.87 -10.07 1.68
CA ILE A 140 6.02 -9.93 2.86
C ILE A 140 6.73 -10.59 4.05
N GLN A 141 7.05 -9.80 5.06
CA GLN A 141 7.57 -10.29 6.34
C GLN A 141 6.42 -10.91 7.11
N SER A 142 6.59 -12.16 7.55
CA SER A 142 5.51 -12.91 8.17
C SER A 142 5.28 -12.45 9.60
N ARG A 143 4.03 -12.08 9.90
CA ARG A 143 3.60 -11.61 11.21
C ARG A 143 2.25 -12.22 11.57
N ARG A 144 2.06 -12.58 12.84
CA ARG A 144 0.75 -12.87 13.40
C ARG A 144 0.18 -11.59 13.99
N LEU A 145 -0.83 -11.05 13.33
CA LEU A 145 -1.57 -9.91 13.87
C LEU A 145 -2.63 -10.41 14.84
N THR A 146 -2.65 -9.82 16.01
CA THR A 146 -3.75 -9.95 16.97
C THR A 146 -4.41 -8.59 17.04
N THR A 147 -5.73 -8.56 16.84
CA THR A 147 -6.55 -7.36 16.96
C THR A 147 -7.56 -7.62 18.06
N THR A 148 -7.57 -6.81 19.12
CA THR A 148 -8.70 -6.80 20.06
C THR A 148 -9.88 -6.09 19.43
N ASP A 149 -11.10 -6.53 19.76
CA ASP A 149 -12.32 -5.95 19.21
C ASP A 149 -12.40 -4.44 19.51
N GLY A 150 -12.25 -3.63 18.47
CA GLY A 150 -12.27 -2.18 18.56
C GLY A 150 -11.77 -1.53 17.27
N LEU A 151 -12.66 -0.84 16.57
CA LEU A 151 -12.31 -0.05 15.39
C LEU A 151 -11.86 1.33 15.87
N THR A 152 -10.80 1.89 15.30
CA THR A 152 -10.36 3.25 15.65
C THR A 152 -10.53 4.26 14.54
N ASP A 153 -11.06 5.40 14.96
CA ASP A 153 -10.83 6.69 14.34
C ASP A 153 -9.40 7.15 14.68
N PRO A 154 -8.50 7.33 13.69
CA PRO A 154 -7.15 7.76 13.96
C PRO A 154 -7.15 9.23 14.40
N GLN A 155 -6.90 9.46 15.69
CA GLN A 155 -6.65 10.80 16.20
C GLN A 155 -5.27 11.27 15.74
N ILE A 156 -5.22 12.36 14.97
CA ILE A 156 -3.96 12.94 14.52
C ILE A 156 -3.24 13.51 15.75
N VAL A 157 -2.11 12.91 16.12
CA VAL A 157 -1.28 13.36 17.25
C VAL A 157 -0.16 14.29 16.80
N GLU A 158 0.27 14.17 15.55
CA GLU A 158 1.27 15.04 14.96
C GLU A 158 1.05 15.18 13.45
N LYS A 159 1.29 16.37 12.91
CA LYS A 159 1.33 16.62 11.47
C LYS A 159 2.27 17.76 11.15
N GLY A 160 2.86 17.74 9.96
CA GLY A 160 3.76 18.81 9.52
C GLY A 160 4.24 18.63 8.11
N THR A 161 5.05 19.59 7.65
CA THR A 161 5.67 19.62 6.32
C THR A 161 7.18 19.39 6.34
N VAL A 162 7.76 19.21 7.52
CA VAL A 162 9.18 18.91 7.72
C VAL A 162 9.28 17.59 8.46
N LEU A 163 9.79 16.55 7.79
CA LEU A 163 9.91 15.23 8.40
C LEU A 163 10.91 15.28 9.58
N PRO A 164 10.50 14.92 10.81
CA PRO A 164 11.40 14.93 11.95
C PRO A 164 12.37 13.74 11.95
N ASP A 165 13.56 13.92 12.54
CA ASP A 165 14.64 12.92 12.51
C ASP A 165 14.22 11.55 13.08
N TYR A 166 13.39 11.54 14.12
CA TYR A 166 12.90 10.29 14.71
C TYR A 166 12.00 9.50 13.74
N ALA A 167 11.24 10.19 12.87
CA ALA A 167 10.44 9.55 11.83
C ALA A 167 11.33 8.98 10.72
N SER A 168 12.41 9.67 10.36
CA SER A 168 13.44 9.16 9.44
C SER A 168 14.09 7.87 9.97
N ASN A 169 14.38 7.81 11.27
CA ASN A 169 14.91 6.60 11.92
C ASN A 169 13.92 5.44 11.90
N TRP A 170 12.63 5.73 12.16
CA TRP A 170 11.58 4.73 12.05
C TRP A 170 11.46 4.19 10.62
N ILE A 171 11.43 5.05 9.61
CA ILE A 171 11.38 4.64 8.20
C ILE A 171 12.58 3.75 7.84
N ALA A 172 13.79 4.11 8.29
CA ALA A 172 14.98 3.32 8.05
C ALA A 172 14.93 1.94 8.73
N ALA A 173 14.32 1.84 9.93
CA ALA A 173 14.15 0.59 10.65
C ALA A 173 13.00 -0.29 10.12
N ALA A 174 12.08 0.28 9.35
CA ALA A 174 10.92 -0.44 8.83
C ALA A 174 11.31 -1.52 7.81
N ASP A 175 10.65 -2.68 7.90
CA ASP A 175 10.79 -3.79 6.96
C ASP A 175 9.56 -3.96 6.04
N THR A 176 8.54 -3.14 6.28
CA THR A 176 7.25 -3.13 5.60
C THR A 176 6.70 -1.71 5.56
N PHE A 177 6.15 -1.32 4.41
CA PHE A 177 5.28 -0.15 4.29
C PHE A 177 4.24 -0.37 3.18
N PHE A 178 3.23 0.49 3.15
CA PHE A 178 2.22 0.51 2.10
C PHE A 178 2.34 1.77 1.26
N VAL A 179 2.09 1.64 -0.04
CA VAL A 179 2.17 2.74 -1.00
C VAL A 179 0.88 2.84 -1.78
N ALA A 180 0.24 4.00 -1.68
CA ALA A 180 -0.81 4.46 -2.56
C ALA A 180 -0.19 5.20 -3.75
N SER A 181 -0.72 4.95 -4.93
CA SER A 181 -0.33 5.58 -6.19
C SER A 181 -1.59 5.83 -7.00
N THR A 182 -1.65 6.90 -7.78
CA THR A 182 -2.87 7.26 -8.52
C THR A 182 -2.56 7.56 -9.97
N ALA A 183 -3.45 7.18 -10.88
CA ALA A 183 -3.41 7.64 -12.26
C ALA A 183 -3.97 9.07 -12.37
N PRO A 184 -3.71 9.82 -13.47
CA PRO A 184 -4.19 11.19 -13.64
C PRO A 184 -5.71 11.37 -13.55
N ASN A 185 -6.49 10.30 -13.82
CA ASN A 185 -7.94 10.31 -13.71
C ASN A 185 -8.45 10.09 -12.27
N GLY A 186 -7.55 9.98 -11.29
CA GLY A 186 -7.89 9.69 -9.89
C GLY A 186 -8.01 8.21 -9.55
N ALA A 187 -7.82 7.29 -10.50
CA ALA A 187 -7.82 5.86 -10.21
C ALA A 187 -6.67 5.53 -9.26
N ALA A 188 -7.01 5.06 -8.07
CA ALA A 188 -6.05 4.78 -7.02
C ALA A 188 -5.73 3.29 -6.91
N ASP A 189 -4.47 3.00 -6.60
CA ASP A 189 -3.95 1.69 -6.27
C ASP A 189 -3.27 1.76 -4.90
N VAL A 190 -3.25 0.64 -4.18
CA VAL A 190 -2.44 0.47 -2.97
C VAL A 190 -1.68 -0.85 -2.98
N SER A 191 -0.43 -0.81 -2.53
CA SER A 191 0.48 -1.96 -2.55
C SER A 191 1.30 -2.06 -1.28
N HIS A 192 1.64 -3.29 -0.90
CA HIS A 192 2.65 -3.57 0.10
C HIS A 192 4.05 -3.56 -0.53
N ARG A 193 5.01 -2.92 0.14
CA ARG A 193 6.45 -3.02 -0.07
C ARG A 193 7.10 -3.58 1.18
N GLY A 194 8.09 -4.44 1.01
CA GLY A 194 8.86 -4.96 2.13
C GLY A 194 10.26 -5.36 1.71
N GLY A 195 11.11 -5.51 2.71
CA GLY A 195 12.53 -5.81 2.56
C GLY A 195 13.14 -6.04 3.93
N LYS A 196 14.47 -6.15 4.00
CA LYS A 196 15.16 -6.10 5.30
C LYS A 196 15.21 -4.64 5.79
N PRO A 197 15.19 -4.38 7.11
CA PRO A 197 15.44 -3.03 7.64
C PRO A 197 16.63 -2.36 6.95
N GLY A 198 16.49 -1.08 6.62
CA GLY A 198 17.45 -0.32 5.81
C GLY A 198 17.23 -0.39 4.29
N PHE A 199 16.23 -1.13 3.80
CA PHE A 199 15.90 -1.14 2.37
C PHE A 199 15.33 0.19 1.87
N VAL A 200 14.70 0.97 2.76
CA VAL A 200 14.38 2.38 2.52
C VAL A 200 15.50 3.21 3.11
N ARG A 201 16.23 3.92 2.25
CA ARG A 201 17.29 4.84 2.69
C ARG A 201 16.70 6.23 2.88
N THR A 202 17.00 6.88 3.98
CA THR A 202 16.49 8.22 4.31
C THR A 202 17.62 9.24 4.25
N GLN A 203 17.33 10.42 3.70
CA GLN A 203 18.21 11.59 3.69
C GLN A 203 17.37 12.86 3.83
N GLY A 204 17.20 13.34 5.06
CA GLY A 204 16.30 14.46 5.36
C GLY A 204 14.87 14.15 4.92
N GLN A 205 14.35 14.92 3.97
CA GLN A 205 12.99 14.76 3.42
C GLN A 205 12.91 13.77 2.24
N THR A 206 14.02 13.11 1.90
CA THR A 206 14.12 12.25 0.72
C THR A 206 14.23 10.79 1.14
N LEU A 207 13.40 9.94 0.57
CA LEU A 207 13.46 8.49 0.74
C LEU A 207 13.86 7.85 -0.58
N HIS A 208 14.81 6.93 -0.56
CA HIS A 208 15.19 6.15 -1.73
C HIS A 208 14.76 4.70 -1.54
N ILE A 209 13.95 4.19 -2.48
CA ILE A 209 13.33 2.88 -2.41
C ILE A 209 13.70 2.03 -3.64
N PRO A 210 14.20 0.80 -3.48
CA PRO A 210 14.41 -0.12 -4.58
C PRO A 210 13.08 -0.68 -5.10
N ASP A 211 13.00 -0.94 -6.40
CA ASP A 211 11.98 -1.82 -6.96
C ASP A 211 12.51 -3.25 -6.98
N TYR A 212 11.69 -4.19 -6.52
CA TYR A 212 12.01 -5.61 -6.54
C TYR A 212 11.13 -6.36 -7.54
N HIS A 213 11.56 -7.56 -7.95
CA HIS A 213 10.81 -8.38 -8.91
C HIS A 213 9.38 -8.71 -8.41
N GLY A 214 8.39 -8.10 -9.07
CA GLY A 214 6.97 -8.33 -8.83
C GLY A 214 6.30 -9.26 -9.84
N ASN A 215 5.03 -8.98 -10.14
CA ASN A 215 4.21 -9.68 -11.13
C ASN A 215 4.28 -9.03 -12.53
N SER A 216 5.23 -8.14 -12.77
CA SER A 216 5.43 -7.42 -14.04
C SER A 216 4.22 -6.60 -14.53
N MET A 217 3.15 -6.44 -13.75
CA MET A 217 2.02 -5.58 -14.15
C MET A 217 2.38 -4.10 -14.01
N PHE A 218 3.21 -3.75 -13.02
CA PHE A 218 3.71 -2.41 -12.73
C PHE A 218 2.66 -1.35 -12.36
N SER A 219 1.51 -1.70 -11.79
CA SER A 219 0.46 -0.70 -11.47
C SER A 219 0.97 0.52 -10.69
N THR A 220 1.82 0.33 -9.68
CA THR A 220 2.40 1.45 -8.92
C THR A 220 3.38 2.29 -9.75
N LEU A 221 4.36 1.65 -10.41
CA LEU A 221 5.38 2.38 -11.19
C LEU A 221 4.77 3.02 -12.45
N GLY A 222 3.78 2.37 -13.04
CA GLY A 222 2.99 2.89 -14.14
C GLY A 222 2.19 4.13 -13.74
N ASN A 223 1.58 4.13 -12.56
CA ASN A 223 0.97 5.34 -12.00
C ASN A 223 2.01 6.44 -11.79
N PHE A 224 3.16 6.14 -11.16
CA PHE A 224 4.24 7.13 -10.97
C PHE A 224 4.74 7.74 -12.28
N ARG A 225 4.78 6.94 -13.36
CA ARG A 225 5.20 7.42 -14.68
C ARG A 225 4.27 8.49 -15.26
N LEU A 226 2.98 8.45 -14.91
CA LEU A 226 1.93 9.35 -15.41
C LEU A 226 1.57 10.45 -14.43
N ASN A 227 1.63 10.17 -13.14
CA ASN A 227 1.30 11.07 -12.04
C ASN A 227 2.28 10.79 -10.88
N PRO A 228 3.33 11.62 -10.75
CA PRO A 228 4.43 11.39 -9.79
C PRO A 228 4.04 11.76 -8.36
N ARG A 229 2.92 11.24 -7.86
CA ARG A 229 2.44 11.45 -6.48
C ARG A 229 2.23 10.11 -5.78
N ALA A 230 2.60 10.04 -4.51
CA ALA A 230 2.39 8.86 -3.69
C ALA A 230 1.99 9.19 -2.26
N GLY A 231 1.25 8.27 -1.66
CA GLY A 231 1.00 8.22 -0.23
C GLY A 231 1.69 7.01 0.37
N LEU A 232 2.50 7.18 1.42
CA LEU A 232 3.18 6.06 2.10
C LEU A 232 2.62 5.90 3.51
N THR A 233 2.50 4.66 3.98
CA THR A 233 2.17 4.38 5.38
C THR A 233 3.09 3.33 5.96
N PHE A 234 3.78 3.72 7.03
CA PHE A 234 4.62 2.89 7.87
C PHE A 234 3.85 2.55 9.15
N VAL A 235 3.83 1.28 9.52
CA VAL A 235 3.13 0.82 10.74
C VAL A 235 4.18 0.34 11.72
N ASP A 236 4.13 0.88 12.93
CA ASP A 236 4.91 0.44 14.07
C ASP A 236 3.97 -0.35 14.98
N PHE A 237 4.13 -1.67 14.92
CA PHE A 237 3.35 -2.58 15.72
C PHE A 237 3.83 -2.66 17.17
N GLU A 238 5.05 -2.21 17.48
CA GLU A 238 5.60 -2.22 18.83
C GLU A 238 5.09 -1.03 19.63
N THR A 239 5.09 0.17 19.03
CA THR A 239 4.58 1.39 19.68
C THR A 239 3.14 1.73 19.31
N SER A 240 2.46 0.83 18.58
CA SER A 240 1.07 0.98 18.13
C SER A 240 0.83 2.36 17.50
N ARG A 241 1.58 2.70 16.46
CA ARG A 241 1.46 3.96 15.71
C ARG A 241 1.58 3.71 14.22
N PHE A 242 1.08 4.64 13.43
CA PHE A 242 1.39 4.69 12.02
C PHE A 242 1.76 6.11 11.58
N LEU A 243 2.73 6.15 10.66
CA LEU A 243 3.23 7.36 10.02
C LEU A 243 2.75 7.32 8.58
N GLN A 244 1.93 8.29 8.21
CA GLN A 244 1.49 8.51 6.85
C GLN A 244 2.29 9.67 6.25
N LEU A 245 2.73 9.51 5.01
CA LEU A 245 3.43 10.53 4.24
C LEU A 245 2.68 10.78 2.95
N SER A 246 2.66 12.02 2.49
CA SER A 246 2.28 12.36 1.12
C SER A 246 3.39 13.18 0.48
N GLY A 247 3.65 12.93 -0.80
CA GLY A 247 4.83 13.47 -1.47
C GLY A 247 4.91 13.13 -2.95
N ASP A 248 5.99 13.61 -3.55
CA ASP A 248 6.26 13.45 -4.98
C ASP A 248 7.24 12.31 -5.23
N VAL A 249 7.17 11.71 -6.43
CA VAL A 249 7.98 10.56 -6.82
C VAL A 249 8.82 10.83 -8.05
N GLU A 250 10.09 10.51 -7.98
CA GLU A 250 10.98 10.39 -9.14
C GLU A 250 11.24 8.91 -9.43
N LEU A 251 10.80 8.42 -10.60
CA LEU A 251 11.01 7.03 -11.01
C LEU A 251 12.31 6.91 -11.81
N ASN A 252 13.25 6.10 -11.33
CA ASN A 252 14.46 5.74 -12.06
C ASN A 252 14.38 4.30 -12.59
N LEU A 253 14.42 4.15 -13.91
CA LEU A 253 14.39 2.84 -14.57
C LEU A 253 15.77 2.27 -14.91
N ASP A 254 16.84 3.03 -14.63
CA ASP A 254 18.24 2.63 -14.78
C ASP A 254 19.05 3.06 -13.54
N SER A 255 18.92 2.29 -12.48
CA SER A 255 19.55 2.54 -11.19
C SER A 255 20.63 1.52 -10.82
N LYS A 256 21.12 0.75 -11.80
CA LYS A 256 22.19 -0.24 -11.56
C LYS A 256 23.44 0.47 -11.03
N GLY A 257 24.01 -0.03 -9.94
CA GLY A 257 25.17 0.55 -9.26
C GLY A 257 24.88 1.78 -8.40
N ALA A 258 23.81 2.54 -8.67
CA ALA A 258 23.41 3.68 -7.83
C ALA A 258 22.73 3.23 -6.52
N MET A 259 22.00 2.11 -6.57
CA MET A 259 21.38 1.49 -5.40
C MET A 259 21.56 -0.03 -5.47
N PRO A 260 22.52 -0.61 -4.71
CA PRO A 260 22.80 -2.05 -4.78
C PRO A 260 21.59 -2.96 -4.51
N ALA A 261 20.68 -2.52 -3.63
CA ALA A 261 19.44 -3.25 -3.37
C ALA A 261 18.52 -3.35 -4.60
N ALA A 262 18.65 -2.44 -5.56
CA ALA A 262 17.90 -2.41 -6.81
C ALA A 262 18.61 -3.13 -7.97
N ASP A 263 19.84 -3.62 -7.82
CA ASP A 263 20.65 -4.09 -8.96
C ASP A 263 20.00 -5.24 -9.75
N ASP A 264 19.27 -6.12 -9.05
CA ASP A 264 18.50 -7.22 -9.67
C ASP A 264 17.53 -6.71 -10.73
N THR A 265 16.86 -5.58 -10.46
CA THR A 265 15.86 -5.00 -11.35
C THR A 265 16.40 -3.84 -12.19
N GLY A 266 17.46 -3.17 -11.71
CA GLY A 266 17.93 -1.88 -12.18
C GLY A 266 16.92 -0.75 -11.98
N ARG A 267 15.93 -0.88 -11.09
CA ARG A 267 14.86 0.12 -10.94
C ARG A 267 14.73 0.58 -9.49
N SER A 268 14.55 1.87 -9.29
CA SER A 268 14.30 2.48 -7.98
C SER A 268 13.42 3.71 -8.13
N TRP A 269 12.96 4.24 -7.01
CA TRP A 269 12.23 5.48 -7.00
C TRP A 269 12.60 6.28 -5.76
N THR A 270 12.66 7.59 -5.95
CA THR A 270 12.91 8.56 -4.90
C THR A 270 11.57 9.19 -4.51
N PHE A 271 11.31 9.33 -3.22
CA PHE A 271 10.13 9.97 -2.68
C PHE A 271 10.53 11.21 -1.89
N HIS A 272 9.98 12.36 -2.29
CA HIS A 272 10.18 13.64 -1.61
C HIS A 272 8.97 13.92 -0.73
N VAL A 273 9.17 13.85 0.59
CA VAL A 273 8.13 14.11 1.57
C VAL A 273 7.68 15.56 1.46
N ARG A 274 6.37 15.78 1.26
CA ARG A 274 5.74 17.11 1.33
C ARG A 274 5.04 17.33 2.66
N GLN A 275 4.45 16.28 3.19
CA GLN A 275 3.72 16.33 4.44
C GLN A 275 3.67 14.96 5.11
N TYR A 276 3.50 14.98 6.42
CA TYR A 276 3.29 13.79 7.23
C TYR A 276 2.14 13.98 8.21
N VAL A 277 1.52 12.86 8.55
CA VAL A 277 0.52 12.72 9.60
C VAL A 277 0.88 11.50 10.43
N MET A 278 0.83 11.65 11.75
CA MET A 278 1.05 10.57 12.70
C MET A 278 -0.19 10.38 13.55
N SER A 279 -0.56 9.11 13.71
CA SER A 279 -1.72 8.71 14.48
C SER A 279 -1.40 7.43 15.27
N PRO A 280 -2.02 7.23 16.44
CA PRO A 280 -1.96 5.96 17.12
C PRO A 280 -2.67 4.90 16.26
N LEU A 281 -2.11 3.70 16.27
CA LEU A 281 -2.80 2.50 15.85
C LEU A 281 -3.87 2.17 16.89
N ALA A 282 -4.92 1.48 16.47
CA ALA A 282 -5.98 1.04 17.38
C ALA A 282 -5.40 0.37 18.64
N PRO A 283 -5.89 0.70 19.85
CA PRO A 283 -5.55 -0.06 21.04
C PRO A 283 -5.76 -1.55 20.82
N GLY A 284 -4.75 -2.35 21.17
CA GLY A 284 -4.79 -3.80 21.10
C GLY A 284 -4.64 -4.40 19.70
N ILE A 285 -4.00 -3.69 18.78
CA ILE A 285 -3.25 -4.35 17.71
C ILE A 285 -1.83 -4.64 18.19
N SER A 286 -1.46 -5.91 18.13
CA SER A 286 -0.08 -6.34 18.26
C SER A 286 0.30 -7.23 17.07
N ALA A 287 1.58 -7.22 16.72
CA ALA A 287 2.12 -8.09 15.69
C ALA A 287 3.29 -8.89 16.25
N GLU A 288 3.15 -10.20 16.26
CA GLU A 288 4.26 -11.10 16.54
C GLU A 288 5.02 -11.36 15.23
N PHE A 289 6.30 -11.00 15.18
CA PHE A 289 7.15 -11.35 14.04
C PHE A 289 7.43 -12.86 14.01
N ILE A 290 7.14 -13.52 12.89
CA ILE A 290 7.33 -14.96 12.74
C ILE A 290 8.62 -15.26 11.96
N ASN A 291 8.76 -14.70 10.75
CA ASN A 291 9.97 -14.86 9.94
C ASN A 291 10.04 -13.88 8.77
N ALA A 292 11.27 -13.56 8.39
CA ALA A 292 11.55 -12.74 7.22
C ALA A 292 11.08 -13.43 5.92
N SER A 293 10.78 -12.66 4.89
CA SER A 293 10.49 -13.21 3.57
C SER A 293 11.71 -13.96 3.02
N PRO A 294 11.57 -15.20 2.52
CA PRO A 294 12.67 -15.91 1.88
C PRO A 294 13.10 -15.26 0.55
N PHE A 295 12.33 -14.29 0.05
CA PHE A 295 12.63 -13.56 -1.17
C PHE A 295 13.37 -12.25 -0.93
N ASN A 296 13.59 -11.84 0.33
CA ASN A 296 14.35 -10.62 0.61
C ASN A 296 15.73 -10.69 -0.06
N PRO A 297 16.17 -9.62 -0.75
CA PRO A 297 17.50 -9.62 -1.36
C PRO A 297 18.61 -9.89 -0.34
N ALA A 298 19.75 -10.37 -0.82
CA ALA A 298 20.95 -10.43 0.00
C ALA A 298 21.31 -9.00 0.45
N ILE A 299 21.73 -8.82 1.70
CA ILE A 299 22.26 -7.52 2.13
C ILE A 299 23.64 -7.41 1.48
N VAL A 300 23.79 -6.58 0.47
CA VAL A 300 25.11 -6.16 0.02
C VAL A 300 25.50 -5.00 0.94
N ALA A 301 26.41 -5.26 1.88
CA ALA A 301 27.01 -4.19 2.66
C ALA A 301 27.69 -3.23 1.69
N VAL A 302 27.28 -1.96 1.69
CA VAL A 302 28.04 -0.92 0.98
C VAL A 302 29.19 -0.58 1.90
N SER A 303 30.41 -0.85 1.45
CA SER A 303 31.62 -0.34 2.09
C SER A 303 31.47 1.17 2.21
N THR A 304 31.50 1.67 3.44
CA THR A 304 31.73 3.09 3.71
C THR A 304 33.13 3.43 3.21
N GLU A 305 33.22 4.11 2.07
CA GLU A 305 34.40 4.92 1.71
C GLU A 305 34.29 6.31 2.36
#